data_AF-A0A453IJG1-F1
#
_entry.id   AF-A0A453IJG1-F1
#
_cell.length_a   1.000
_cell.length_b   1.000
_cell.length_c   1.000
_cell.angle_alpha   90.00
_cell.angle_beta   90.00
_cell.angle_gamma   90.00
#
_symmetry.space_group_name_H-M   'P 1'
#
loop_
_entity.id
_entity.type
_entity.pdbx_description
1 polymer ?
#
loop_
_entity_poly.entity_id
_entity_poly.type
_entity_poly.pdbx_seq_one_letter_code
_entity_poly.pdbx_strand_id
1 'polypeptide(L)'
;EKHASLKEQLAAVTPLLDDLRAMKEERIKQFSNVQSQIETINAQISDHNYQHDDGSSKRLNNDHDLSTRRLADLQMQLRNLQKEKSDRLQKVFVYVDEVHCLCAVLGMDFAKTVKDVHPSLHGTNSDNSTNISDSTLEGLTQTILKLKAEKRTRVSKLQEIVGKLHKLWNLMESTEQERRHFSEVAAVLGSSEEEITSPSVLSLETIQEVCQLSIELFAFL
;
A
#
# COMPACT_ATOMS: atom_id res chain seq x y z
N GLU A 1 -19.22 41.41 -61.14
CA GLU A 1 -19.05 41.16 -59.69
C GLU A 1 -18.20 42.29 -59.10
N LYS A 2 -18.68 42.96 -58.05
CA LYS A 2 -17.90 44.03 -57.38
C LYS A 2 -16.98 43.33 -56.38
N HIS A 3 -15.69 43.21 -56.70
CA HIS A 3 -14.71 42.70 -55.74
C HIS A 3 -14.58 43.70 -54.58
N ALA A 4 -14.75 43.22 -53.35
CA ALA A 4 -14.49 44.01 -52.15
C ALA A 4 -13.06 44.55 -52.17
N SER A 5 -12.86 45.77 -51.69
CA SER A 5 -11.52 46.36 -51.59
C SER A 5 -10.65 45.55 -50.63
N LEU A 6 -9.33 45.57 -50.82
CA LEU A 6 -8.39 44.89 -49.92
C LEU A 6 -8.57 45.31 -48.45
N LYS A 7 -9.00 46.55 -48.20
CA LYS A 7 -9.28 47.07 -46.86
C LYS A 7 -10.53 46.41 -46.24
N GLU A 8 -11.58 46.19 -47.02
CA GLU A 8 -12.79 45.51 -46.57
C GLU A 8 -12.54 44.01 -46.35
N GLN A 9 -11.75 43.38 -47.22
CA GLN A 9 -11.31 41.99 -47.03
C GLN A 9 -10.46 41.82 -45.77
N LEU A 10 -9.53 42.74 -45.51
CA LEU A 10 -8.73 42.74 -44.29
C LEU A 10 -9.60 42.89 -43.04
N ALA A 11 -10.53 43.84 -43.04
CA ALA A 11 -11.46 44.05 -41.93
C ALA A 11 -12.36 42.83 -41.65
N ALA A 12 -12.71 42.05 -42.68
CA ALA A 12 -13.46 40.80 -42.51
C ALA A 12 -12.62 39.64 -41.95
N VAL A 13 -11.31 39.61 -42.22
CA VAL A 13 -10.41 38.54 -41.76
C VAL A 13 -9.88 38.77 -40.34
N THR A 14 -9.71 40.03 -39.91
CA THR A 14 -9.24 40.37 -38.56
C THR A 14 -10.01 39.66 -37.43
N PRO A 15 -11.36 39.70 -37.36
CA PRO A 15 -12.09 39.03 -36.28
C PRO A 15 -11.91 37.50 -36.28
N LEU A 16 -11.85 36.88 -37.47
CA LEU A 16 -11.59 35.44 -37.59
C LEU A 16 -10.21 35.06 -37.04
N LEU A 17 -9.20 35.91 -37.26
CA LEU A 17 -7.86 35.69 -36.75
C LEU A 17 -7.81 35.82 -35.22
N ASP A 18 -8.54 36.78 -34.65
CA ASP A 18 -8.62 36.97 -33.20
C ASP A 18 -9.34 35.79 -32.53
N ASP A 19 -10.41 35.27 -33.13
CA ASP A 19 -11.11 34.06 -32.67
C ASP A 19 -10.18 32.84 -32.69
N LEU A 20 -9.44 32.64 -33.80
CA LEU A 20 -8.48 31.54 -33.92
C LEU A 20 -7.33 31.67 -32.89
N ARG A 21 -6.89 32.89 -32.59
CA ARG A 21 -5.88 33.15 -31.54
C ARG A 21 -6.43 32.79 -30.16
N ALA A 22 -7.67 33.17 -29.84
CA ALA A 22 -8.32 32.81 -28.59
C ALA A 22 -8.50 31.29 -28.45
N MET A 23 -8.93 30.60 -29.51
CA MET A 23 -9.06 29.14 -29.53
C MET A 23 -7.71 28.43 -29.33
N LYS A 24 -6.64 28.96 -29.92
CA LYS A 24 -5.28 28.44 -29.72
C LYS A 24 -4.83 28.59 -28.27
N GLU A 25 -5.04 29.76 -27.68
CA GLU A 25 -4.67 30.05 -26.29
C GLU A 25 -5.40 29.13 -25.30
N GLU A 26 -6.71 28.95 -25.49
CA GLU A 26 -7.49 28.02 -24.69
C GLU A 26 -6.97 26.58 -24.83
N ARG A 27 -6.60 26.16 -26.04
CA ARG A 27 -6.03 24.84 -26.25
C ARG A 27 -4.69 24.67 -25.54
N ILE A 28 -3.82 25.67 -25.56
CA ILE A 28 -2.54 25.64 -24.83
C ILE A 28 -2.78 25.42 -23.32
N LYS A 29 -3.75 26.14 -22.74
CA LYS A 29 -4.12 25.96 -21.32
C LYS A 29 -4.60 24.54 -21.01
N GLN A 30 -5.42 23.95 -21.88
CA GLN A 30 -5.91 22.58 -21.71
C GLN A 30 -4.76 21.57 -21.71
N PHE A 31 -3.82 21.71 -22.64
CA PHE A 31 -2.62 20.85 -22.71
C PHE A 31 -1.79 20.96 -21.44
N SER A 32 -1.47 22.19 -21.02
CA SER A 32 -0.67 22.45 -19.82
C SER A 32 -1.33 21.85 -18.56
N ASN A 33 -2.64 21.98 -18.43
CA ASN A 33 -3.39 21.40 -17.31
C ASN A 33 -3.36 19.86 -17.31
N VAL A 34 -3.52 19.21 -18.47
CA VAL A 34 -3.49 17.74 -18.54
C VAL A 34 -2.08 17.22 -18.27
N GLN A 35 -1.05 17.87 -18.82
CA GLN A 35 0.35 17.50 -18.60
C GLN A 35 0.75 17.62 -17.12
N SER A 36 0.39 18.73 -16.46
CA SER A 36 0.73 18.93 -15.04
C SER A 36 0.05 17.91 -14.12
N GLN A 37 -1.19 17.51 -14.43
CA GLN A 37 -1.88 16.44 -13.70
C GLN A 37 -1.20 15.08 -13.91
N ILE A 38 -0.77 14.76 -15.14
CA ILE A 38 -0.03 13.54 -15.45
C ILE A 38 1.28 13.50 -14.65
N GLU A 39 2.05 14.58 -14.68
CA GLU A 39 3.32 14.71 -13.94
C GLU A 39 3.11 14.56 -12.43
N THR A 40 2.07 15.20 -11.89
CA THR A 40 1.73 15.09 -10.47
C THR A 40 1.41 13.66 -10.06
N ILE A 41 0.60 12.93 -10.84
CA ILE A 41 0.25 11.55 -10.51
C ILE A 41 1.47 10.64 -10.67
N ASN A 42 2.27 10.82 -11.73
CA ASN A 42 3.51 10.05 -11.92
C ASN A 42 4.49 10.26 -10.77
N ALA A 43 4.63 11.48 -10.25
CA ALA A 43 5.47 11.77 -9.09
C ALA A 43 4.94 11.18 -7.78
N GLN A 44 3.63 10.95 -7.66
CA GLN A 44 3.03 10.26 -6.50
C GLN A 44 3.20 8.73 -6.58
N ILE A 45 3.20 8.19 -7.80
CA ILE A 45 3.36 6.76 -8.08
C ILE A 45 4.84 6.34 -8.04
N SER A 46 5.72 7.19 -8.55
CA SER A 46 7.17 6.96 -8.51
C SER A 46 7.72 7.49 -7.19
N ASP A 47 8.77 6.89 -6.64
CA ASP A 47 9.46 7.39 -5.44
C ASP A 47 10.23 8.72 -5.63
N HIS A 48 9.78 9.55 -6.57
CA HIS A 48 10.27 10.90 -6.75
C HIS A 48 9.67 11.80 -5.69
N ASN A 49 10.08 11.56 -4.45
CA ASN A 49 9.99 12.49 -3.36
C ASN A 49 10.82 13.72 -3.75
N TYR A 50 10.19 14.77 -4.27
CA TYR A 50 10.67 16.16 -4.30
C TYR A 50 12.19 16.37 -4.49
N GLN A 51 12.86 15.57 -5.31
CA GLN A 51 14.24 15.80 -5.69
C GLN A 51 14.20 16.71 -6.92
N HIS A 52 14.32 17.98 -6.57
CA HIS A 52 14.86 19.06 -7.38
C HIS A 52 15.59 18.56 -8.64
N ASP A 53 15.04 18.93 -9.79
CA ASP A 53 15.78 19.23 -11.02
C ASP A 53 16.92 18.26 -11.39
N ASP A 54 16.59 17.14 -12.04
CA ASP A 54 17.49 16.58 -13.05
C ASP A 54 16.70 15.98 -14.23
N GLY A 55 16.57 16.79 -15.28
CA GLY A 55 16.78 16.35 -16.66
C GLY A 55 15.81 15.36 -17.31
N SER A 56 14.79 14.84 -16.63
CA SER A 56 13.91 13.78 -17.18
C SER A 56 12.60 14.29 -17.82
N SER A 57 12.27 15.59 -17.69
CA SER A 57 11.13 16.22 -18.41
C SER A 57 11.25 16.20 -19.95
N LYS A 58 12.27 15.56 -20.49
CA LYS A 58 12.59 15.51 -21.93
C LYS A 58 11.72 14.56 -22.76
N ARG A 59 10.56 14.10 -22.27
CA ARG A 59 9.72 13.11 -22.99
C ARG A 59 8.34 13.58 -23.41
N LEU A 60 7.99 14.87 -23.25
CA LEU A 60 6.72 15.40 -23.76
C LEU A 60 6.87 16.49 -24.84
N ASN A 61 8.10 16.77 -25.29
CA ASN A 61 8.39 17.83 -26.26
C ASN A 61 7.99 17.42 -27.69
N ASN A 62 6.69 17.29 -27.92
CA ASN A 62 6.07 17.79 -29.14
C ASN A 62 5.17 18.96 -28.73
N ASP A 63 5.75 19.96 -28.05
CA ASP A 63 5.06 21.15 -27.48
C ASP A 63 4.37 22.03 -28.54
N HIS A 64 4.47 21.65 -29.80
CA HIS A 64 3.87 22.35 -30.94
C HIS A 64 2.66 21.61 -31.51
N ASP A 65 2.44 20.34 -31.16
CA ASP A 65 1.28 19.58 -31.63
C ASP A 65 0.06 19.82 -30.74
N LEU A 66 -0.65 20.90 -31.04
CA LEU A 66 -1.94 21.27 -30.46
C LEU A 66 -3.12 20.60 -31.19
N SER A 67 -2.92 19.41 -31.75
CA SER A 67 -4.02 18.67 -32.39
C SER A 67 -5.00 18.12 -31.35
N THR A 68 -6.28 18.03 -31.74
CA THR A 68 -7.32 17.42 -30.90
C THR A 68 -7.05 15.94 -30.62
N ARG A 69 -6.40 15.24 -31.57
CA ARG A 69 -5.96 13.85 -31.40
C ARG A 69 -4.95 13.73 -30.27
N ARG A 70 -3.91 14.56 -30.27
CA ARG A 70 -2.89 14.55 -29.20
C ARG A 70 -3.49 14.87 -27.84
N LEU A 71 -4.41 15.84 -27.77
CA LEU A 71 -5.12 16.15 -26.52
C LEU A 71 -5.93 14.95 -26.02
N ALA A 72 -6.65 14.26 -26.91
CA ALA A 72 -7.42 13.07 -26.57
C ALA A 72 -6.52 11.93 -26.05
N ASP A 73 -5.35 11.73 -26.66
CA ASP A 73 -4.37 10.74 -26.21
C ASP A 73 -3.86 11.06 -24.80
N LEU A 74 -3.51 12.32 -24.52
CA LEU A 74 -3.09 12.76 -23.17
C LEU A 74 -4.22 12.61 -22.15
N GLN A 75 -5.46 12.96 -22.52
CA GLN A 75 -6.62 12.74 -21.64
C GLN A 75 -6.87 11.27 -21.34
N MET A 76 -6.66 10.38 -22.32
CA MET A 76 -6.74 8.93 -22.10
C MET A 76 -5.64 8.45 -21.15
N GLN A 77 -4.40 8.92 -21.32
CA GLN A 77 -3.30 8.62 -20.40
C GLN A 77 -3.63 9.08 -18.97
N LEU A 78 -4.13 10.30 -18.80
CA LEU A 78 -4.54 10.84 -17.52
C LEU A 78 -5.61 9.97 -16.84
N ARG A 79 -6.64 9.52 -17.58
CA ARG A 79 -7.66 8.61 -17.04
C ARG A 79 -7.09 7.28 -16.58
N ASN A 80 -6.14 6.71 -17.34
CA ASN A 80 -5.48 5.47 -16.97
C ASN A 80 -4.65 5.64 -15.69
N LEU A 81 -3.91 6.75 -15.57
CA LEU A 81 -3.12 7.07 -14.37
C LEU A 81 -4.01 7.34 -13.14
N GLN A 82 -5.14 8.02 -13.32
CA GLN A 82 -6.11 8.21 -12.24
C GLN A 82 -6.69 6.89 -11.75
N LYS A 83 -6.98 5.96 -12.67
CA LYS A 83 -7.41 4.61 -12.32
C LYS A 83 -6.31 3.86 -11.57
N GLU A 84 -5.08 3.86 -12.08
CA GLU A 84 -3.94 3.22 -11.41
C GLU A 84 -3.73 3.77 -10.00
N LYS A 85 -3.79 5.09 -9.83
CA LYS A 85 -3.72 5.75 -8.52
C LYS A 85 -4.78 5.22 -7.56
N SER A 86 -6.03 5.08 -8.02
CA SER A 86 -7.11 4.52 -7.21
C SER A 86 -6.85 3.06 -6.84
N ASP A 87 -6.41 2.25 -7.81
CA ASP A 87 -6.11 0.83 -7.60
C ASP A 87 -4.96 0.64 -6.59
N ARG A 88 -3.91 1.48 -6.66
CA ARG A 88 -2.80 1.50 -5.71
C ARG A 88 -3.24 1.90 -4.31
N LEU A 89 -4.09 2.92 -4.18
CA LEU A 89 -4.61 3.33 -2.87
C LEU A 89 -5.41 2.20 -2.20
N GLN A 90 -6.26 1.52 -2.97
CA GLN A 90 -6.99 0.35 -2.47
C GLN A 90 -6.03 -0.78 -2.05
N LYS A 91 -4.97 -1.01 -2.83
CA LYS A 91 -3.95 -2.01 -2.52
C LYS A 91 -3.19 -1.69 -1.24
N VAL A 92 -2.79 -0.43 -1.03
CA VAL A 92 -2.16 0.03 0.22
C VAL A 92 -3.08 -0.23 1.40
N PHE A 93 -4.38 0.10 1.29
CA PHE A 93 -5.34 -0.16 2.35
C PHE A 93 -5.42 -1.64 2.74
N VAL A 94 -5.54 -2.53 1.75
CA VAL A 94 -5.56 -3.99 1.97
C VAL A 94 -4.28 -4.48 2.63
N TYR A 95 -3.12 -3.98 2.20
CA TYR A 95 -1.84 -4.38 2.79
C TYR A 95 -1.63 -3.87 4.21
N VAL A 96 -2.06 -2.65 4.51
CA VAL A 96 -1.99 -2.10 5.88
C VAL A 96 -2.91 -2.89 6.82
N ASP A 97 -4.11 -3.25 6.37
CA ASP A 97 -5.03 -4.10 7.14
C ASP A 97 -4.44 -5.51 7.39
N GLU A 98 -3.81 -6.11 6.38
CA GLU A 98 -3.13 -7.40 6.54
C GLU A 98 -1.97 -7.32 7.53
N VAL A 99 -1.15 -6.25 7.48
CA VAL A 99 -0.10 -6.00 8.49
C VAL A 99 -0.70 -5.83 9.87
N HIS A 100 -1.81 -5.10 10.02
CA HIS A 100 -2.50 -4.93 11.29
C HIS A 100 -2.96 -6.27 11.88
N CYS A 101 -3.63 -7.11 11.08
CA CYS A 101 -4.05 -8.44 11.50
C CYS A 101 -2.87 -9.33 11.92
N LEU A 102 -1.78 -9.33 11.15
CA LEU A 102 -0.58 -10.11 11.47
C LEU A 102 0.09 -9.62 12.76
N CYS A 103 0.22 -8.31 12.94
CA CYS A 103 0.76 -7.71 14.17
C CYS A 103 -0.09 -8.07 15.38
N ALA A 104 -1.43 -8.02 15.26
CA ALA A 104 -2.34 -8.39 16.34
C ALA A 104 -2.14 -9.84 16.79
N VAL A 105 -2.05 -10.80 15.86
CA VAL A 105 -1.81 -12.22 16.19
C VAL A 105 -0.42 -12.45 16.80
N LEU A 106 0.60 -11.79 16.27
CA LEU A 106 1.99 -11.90 16.71
C LEU A 106 2.31 -11.09 17.99
N GLY A 107 1.37 -10.29 18.49
CA GLY A 107 1.62 -9.35 19.58
C GLY A 107 2.69 -8.31 19.26
N MET A 108 2.81 -7.90 18.00
CA MET A 108 3.81 -6.92 17.55
C MET A 108 3.22 -5.50 17.48
N ASP A 109 4.08 -4.50 17.65
CA ASP A 109 3.71 -3.10 17.51
C ASP A 109 3.42 -2.75 16.03
N PHE A 110 2.14 -2.67 15.68
CA PHE A 110 1.67 -2.26 14.37
C PHE A 110 2.21 -0.89 13.97
N ALA A 111 2.19 0.07 14.89
CA ALA A 111 2.58 1.45 14.64
C ALA A 111 4.04 1.56 14.22
N LYS A 112 4.90 0.87 14.95
CA LYS A 112 6.32 0.76 14.61
C LYS A 112 6.51 0.06 13.25
N THR A 113 5.81 -1.05 13.04
CA THR A 113 5.93 -1.88 11.84
C THR A 113 5.59 -1.11 10.55
N VAL A 114 4.51 -0.34 10.53
CA VAL A 114 4.15 0.44 9.33
C VAL A 114 5.01 1.70 9.15
N LYS A 115 5.52 2.30 10.24
CA LYS A 115 6.46 3.42 10.18
C LYS A 115 7.79 3.05 9.54
N ASP A 116 8.26 1.82 9.75
CA ASP A 116 9.49 1.30 9.12
C ASP A 116 9.35 1.17 7.59
N VAL A 117 8.12 1.08 7.08
CA VAL A 117 7.84 1.13 5.63
C VAL A 117 7.73 2.58 5.18
N HIS A 118 6.77 3.34 5.72
CA HIS A 118 6.63 4.76 5.42
C HIS A 118 5.83 5.47 6.52
N PRO A 119 6.27 6.63 7.03
CA PRO A 119 5.61 7.32 8.14
C PRO A 119 4.16 7.75 7.87
N SER A 120 3.78 7.98 6.60
CA SER A 120 2.40 8.34 6.24
C SER A 120 1.39 7.19 6.39
N LEU A 121 1.85 5.94 6.54
CA LEU A 121 0.96 4.78 6.74
C LEU A 121 0.38 4.71 8.16
N HIS A 122 1.01 5.38 9.13
CA HIS A 122 0.61 5.37 10.54
C HIS A 122 -0.57 6.30 10.86
N GLY A 123 -1.04 7.11 9.90
CA GLY A 123 -2.28 7.90 10.04
C GLY A 123 -2.28 9.01 11.09
N THR A 124 -1.16 9.30 11.77
CA THR A 124 -1.14 10.28 12.88
C THR A 124 -1.11 11.75 12.47
N ASN A 125 -0.90 12.04 11.18
CA ASN A 125 -0.83 13.41 10.67
C ASN A 125 -1.85 13.55 9.54
N SER A 126 -2.96 14.27 9.77
CA SER A 126 -4.02 14.50 8.78
C SER A 126 -3.54 15.26 7.53
N ASP A 127 -2.33 15.81 7.58
CA ASP A 127 -1.81 16.72 6.56
C ASP A 127 -1.03 16.00 5.46
N ASN A 128 -0.70 14.72 5.65
CA ASN A 128 0.09 13.93 4.70
C ASN A 128 -0.77 12.88 4.00
N SER A 129 -0.90 12.97 2.68
CA SER A 129 -1.54 11.92 1.88
C SER A 129 -0.82 10.58 2.06
N THR A 130 -1.58 9.50 2.17
CA THR A 130 -1.06 8.13 2.17
C THR A 130 -0.14 7.92 0.97
N ASN A 131 1.07 7.42 1.21
CA ASN A 131 2.03 7.17 0.15
C ASN A 131 1.58 5.92 -0.65
N ILE A 132 1.58 6.01 -1.98
CA ILE A 132 1.14 4.96 -2.92
C ILE A 132 2.24 4.57 -3.91
N SER A 133 3.48 4.93 -3.60
CA SER A 133 4.63 4.72 -4.46
C SER A 133 4.99 3.24 -4.61
N ASP A 134 5.80 2.94 -5.63
CA ASP A 134 6.35 1.60 -5.84
C ASP A 134 7.11 1.08 -4.60
N SER A 135 8.02 1.86 -4.00
CA SER A 135 8.72 1.41 -2.79
C SER A 135 7.80 1.20 -1.59
N THR A 136 6.73 1.99 -1.46
CA THR A 136 5.78 1.82 -0.35
C THR A 136 5.02 0.50 -0.49
N LEU A 137 4.55 0.18 -1.70
CA LEU A 137 3.88 -1.09 -1.97
C LEU A 137 4.83 -2.30 -1.85
N GLU A 138 6.07 -2.15 -2.32
CA GLU A 138 7.09 -3.18 -2.16
C GLU A 138 7.46 -3.40 -0.69
N GLY A 139 7.67 -2.32 0.06
CA GLY A 139 7.97 -2.35 1.48
C GLY A 139 6.85 -3.00 2.30
N LEU A 140 5.59 -2.68 2.00
CA LEU A 140 4.44 -3.38 2.59
C LEU A 140 4.44 -4.88 2.25
N THR A 141 4.69 -5.23 0.99
CA THR A 141 4.77 -6.64 0.55
C THR A 141 5.86 -7.40 1.32
N GLN A 142 7.06 -6.82 1.44
CA GLN A 142 8.17 -7.41 2.18
C GLN A 142 7.86 -7.56 3.66
N THR A 143 7.21 -6.57 4.27
CA THR A 143 6.76 -6.62 5.67
C THR A 143 5.75 -7.74 5.89
N ILE A 144 4.73 -7.87 5.02
CA ILE A 144 3.75 -8.97 5.07
C ILE A 144 4.46 -10.33 4.97
N LEU A 145 5.40 -10.49 4.04
CA LEU A 145 6.16 -11.74 3.88
C LEU A 145 6.96 -12.07 5.15
N LYS A 146 7.63 -11.09 5.75
CA LYS A 146 8.37 -11.26 7.00
C LYS A 146 7.45 -11.67 8.16
N LEU A 147 6.32 -10.99 8.32
CA LEU A 147 5.35 -11.29 9.37
C LEU A 147 4.72 -12.68 9.18
N LYS A 148 4.41 -13.09 7.95
CA LYS A 148 3.94 -14.47 7.67
C LYS A 148 5.01 -15.52 7.98
N ALA A 149 6.28 -15.26 7.64
CA ALA A 149 7.38 -16.16 7.99
C ALA A 149 7.56 -16.28 9.51
N GLU A 150 7.46 -15.16 10.22
CA GLU A 150 7.48 -15.13 11.69
C GLU A 150 6.30 -15.91 12.28
N LYS A 151 5.08 -15.68 11.77
CA LYS A 151 3.86 -16.42 12.15
C LYS A 151 4.08 -17.92 12.04
N ARG A 152 4.55 -18.41 10.89
CA ARG A 152 4.83 -19.83 10.67
C ARG A 152 5.85 -20.40 11.65
N THR A 153 6.92 -19.64 11.90
CA THR A 153 7.98 -20.01 12.85
C THR A 153 7.40 -20.16 14.26
N ARG A 154 6.58 -19.20 14.70
CA ARG A 154 5.95 -19.20 16.02
C ARG A 154 4.90 -20.28 16.18
N VAL A 155 4.07 -20.53 15.16
CA VAL A 155 3.11 -21.65 15.14
C VAL A 155 3.86 -22.97 15.31
N SER A 156 4.90 -23.21 14.51
CA SER A 156 5.68 -24.46 14.57
C SER A 156 6.29 -24.67 15.96
N LYS A 157 6.89 -23.61 16.54
CA LYS A 157 7.47 -23.65 17.88
C LYS A 157 6.42 -23.93 18.95
N LEU A 158 5.27 -23.26 18.89
CA LEU A 158 4.20 -23.44 19.85
C LEU A 158 3.61 -24.85 19.77
N GLN A 159 3.38 -25.38 18.57
CA GLN A 159 2.95 -26.76 18.35
C GLN A 159 3.94 -27.78 18.91
N GLU A 160 5.25 -27.56 18.76
CA GLU A 160 6.27 -28.42 19.34
C GLU A 160 6.21 -28.43 20.88
N ILE A 161 6.10 -27.25 21.50
CA ILE A 161 6.01 -27.10 22.96
C ILE A 161 4.73 -27.76 23.48
N VAL A 162 3.58 -27.45 22.88
CA VAL A 162 2.29 -28.02 23.27
C VAL A 162 2.28 -29.54 23.05
N GLY A 163 2.92 -30.05 21.99
CA GLY A 163 3.06 -31.48 21.76
C GLY A 163 3.89 -32.19 22.83
N LYS A 164 4.97 -31.57 23.30
CA LYS A 164 5.77 -32.07 24.45
C LYS A 164 4.95 -32.04 25.74
N LEU A 165 4.27 -30.93 26.00
CA LEU A 165 3.41 -30.73 27.17
C LEU A 165 2.28 -31.76 27.22
N HIS A 166 1.66 -32.04 26.08
CA HIS A 166 0.62 -33.07 25.96
C HIS A 166 1.14 -34.47 26.33
N LYS A 167 2.36 -34.83 25.90
CA LYS A 167 3.01 -36.10 26.29
C LYS A 167 3.28 -36.15 27.80
N LEU A 168 3.74 -35.05 28.40
CA LEU A 168 4.00 -34.98 29.84
C LEU A 168 2.73 -35.12 30.66
N TRP A 169 1.64 -34.44 30.30
CA TRP A 169 0.35 -34.61 30.98
C TRP A 169 -0.17 -36.04 30.90
N ASN A 170 0.05 -36.72 29.77
CA ASN A 170 -0.33 -38.13 29.63
C ASN A 170 0.51 -39.03 30.54
N LEU A 171 1.80 -38.71 30.75
CA LEU A 171 2.67 -39.45 31.67
C LEU A 171 2.31 -39.20 33.14
N MET A 172 1.94 -37.97 33.50
CA MET A 172 1.53 -37.61 34.86
C MET A 172 0.07 -37.94 35.18
N GLU A 173 -0.67 -38.55 34.25
CA GLU A 173 -2.10 -38.81 34.37
C GLU A 173 -2.93 -37.56 34.74
N SER A 174 -2.47 -36.37 34.30
CA SER A 174 -3.11 -35.09 34.66
C SER A 174 -4.55 -35.03 34.17
N THR A 175 -5.45 -34.56 35.04
CA THR A 175 -6.88 -34.46 34.80
C THR A 175 -7.22 -33.39 33.76
N GLU A 176 -8.40 -33.49 33.14
CA GLU A 176 -8.86 -32.48 32.17
C GLU A 176 -8.94 -31.07 32.81
N GLN A 177 -9.31 -30.98 34.09
CA GLN A 177 -9.42 -29.71 34.81
C GLN A 177 -8.07 -29.00 34.96
N GLU A 178 -6.98 -29.76 35.18
CA GLU A 178 -5.62 -29.22 35.22
C GLU A 178 -5.16 -28.74 33.83
N ARG A 179 -5.55 -29.45 32.77
CA ARG A 179 -5.21 -29.11 31.38
C ARG A 179 -6.00 -27.93 30.82
N ARG A 180 -7.20 -27.63 31.35
CA ARG A 180 -8.11 -26.57 30.83
C ARG A 180 -7.50 -25.17 30.80
N HIS A 181 -6.56 -24.87 31.69
CA HIS A 181 -5.85 -23.60 31.75
C HIS A 181 -5.03 -23.32 30.48
N PHE A 182 -4.76 -24.36 29.70
CA PHE A 182 -4.02 -24.28 28.44
C PHE A 182 -4.90 -24.50 27.22
N SER A 183 -6.22 -24.54 27.36
CA SER A 183 -7.13 -24.90 26.26
C SER A 183 -7.00 -24.00 25.02
N GLU A 184 -6.78 -22.70 25.22
CA GLU A 184 -6.59 -21.73 24.14
C GLU A 184 -5.29 -21.96 23.36
N VAL A 185 -4.21 -22.29 24.07
CA VAL A 185 -2.91 -22.63 23.47
C VAL A 185 -2.93 -24.06 22.90
N ALA A 186 -3.67 -24.97 23.52
CA ALA A 186 -3.83 -26.35 23.07
C ALA A 186 -4.60 -26.44 21.75
N ALA A 187 -5.50 -25.50 21.48
CA ALA A 187 -6.19 -25.39 20.19
C ALA A 187 -5.20 -25.26 19.02
N VAL A 188 -4.05 -24.61 19.24
CA VAL A 188 -3.00 -24.43 18.23
C VAL A 188 -2.41 -25.76 17.73
N LEU A 189 -2.45 -26.82 18.54
CA LEU A 189 -1.93 -28.14 18.14
C LEU A 189 -2.72 -28.76 16.97
N GLY A 190 -4.02 -28.44 16.87
CA GLY A 190 -4.92 -28.98 15.85
C GLY A 190 -5.28 -28.00 14.73
N SER A 191 -4.96 -26.71 14.89
CA SER A 191 -5.28 -25.67 13.91
C SER A 191 -4.24 -25.53 12.82
N SER A 192 -4.67 -25.14 11.61
CA SER A 192 -3.78 -24.70 10.54
C SER A 192 -3.19 -23.30 10.83
N GLU A 193 -2.14 -22.90 10.11
CA GLU A 193 -1.56 -21.56 10.23
C GLU A 193 -2.61 -20.46 9.97
N GLU A 194 -3.48 -20.67 9.00
CA GLU A 194 -4.52 -19.73 8.57
C GLU A 194 -5.63 -19.57 9.60
N GLU A 195 -5.99 -20.63 10.32
CA GLU A 195 -7.04 -20.65 11.34
C GLU A 195 -6.65 -19.87 12.61
N ILE A 196 -5.35 -19.64 12.82
CA ILE A 196 -4.83 -18.92 13.98
C ILE A 196 -4.94 -17.41 13.73
N THR A 197 -6.07 -16.84 14.18
CA THR A 197 -6.38 -15.41 14.06
C THR A 197 -6.59 -14.71 15.41
N SER A 198 -6.53 -15.44 16.53
CA SER A 198 -6.69 -14.87 17.86
C SER A 198 -5.56 -13.86 18.17
N PRO A 199 -5.89 -12.66 18.68
CA PRO A 199 -4.88 -11.68 19.06
C PRO A 199 -3.93 -12.23 20.13
N SER A 200 -2.65 -11.88 20.03
CA SER A 200 -1.56 -12.20 20.97
C SER A 200 -1.29 -13.69 21.23
N VAL A 201 -2.02 -14.61 20.59
CA VAL A 201 -1.83 -16.07 20.76
C VAL A 201 -0.44 -16.54 20.33
N LEU A 202 0.20 -15.81 19.41
CA LEU A 202 1.58 -16.03 18.97
C LEU A 202 2.53 -14.93 19.46
N SER A 203 2.20 -14.22 20.54
CA SER A 203 3.11 -13.28 21.17
C SER A 203 4.34 -14.00 21.73
N LEU A 204 5.47 -13.30 21.85
CA LEU A 204 6.68 -13.89 22.43
C LEU A 204 6.45 -14.22 23.91
N GLU A 205 5.67 -13.39 24.58
CA GLU A 205 5.25 -13.54 25.97
C GLU A 205 4.48 -14.85 26.16
N THR A 206 3.44 -15.10 25.34
CA THR A 206 2.66 -16.35 25.41
C THR A 206 3.52 -17.57 25.12
N ILE A 207 4.37 -17.53 24.09
CA ILE A 207 5.25 -18.66 23.77
C ILE A 207 6.25 -18.94 24.90
N GLN A 208 6.79 -17.88 25.52
CA GLN A 208 7.72 -18.00 26.64
C GLN A 208 7.04 -18.55 27.89
N GLU A 209 5.84 -18.07 28.22
CA GLU A 209 5.04 -18.54 29.34
C GLU A 209 4.75 -20.05 29.22
N VAL A 210 4.28 -20.49 28.05
CA VAL A 210 3.98 -21.91 27.79
C VAL A 210 5.26 -22.76 27.85
N CYS A 211 6.38 -22.24 27.35
CA CYS A 211 7.67 -22.90 27.44
C CYS A 211 8.12 -23.06 28.90
N GLN A 212 7.99 -22.01 29.71
CA GLN A 212 8.39 -22.01 31.12
C GLN A 212 7.54 -23.02 31.93
N LEU A 213 6.23 -23.04 31.71
CA LEU A 213 5.32 -24.00 32.33
C LEU A 213 5.66 -25.44 31.96
N SER A 214 6.07 -25.69 30.72
CA SER A 214 6.52 -27.03 30.30
C SER A 214 7.79 -27.49 31.03
N ILE A 215 8.71 -26.57 31.34
CA ILE A 215 9.95 -26.86 32.08
C ILE A 215 9.64 -27.13 33.55
N GLU A 216 8.77 -26.33 34.16
CA GLU A 216 8.37 -26.50 35.57
C GLU A 216 7.67 -27.84 35.78
N LEU A 217 6.73 -28.22 34.89
CA LEU A 217 6.09 -29.53 34.94
C LEU A 217 7.09 -30.67 34.77
N PHE A 218 8.11 -30.52 33.93
CA PHE A 218 9.18 -31.50 33.78
C PHE A 218 10.02 -31.65 35.06
N ALA A 219 10.21 -30.59 35.84
CA ALA A 219 10.98 -30.63 37.08
C ALA A 219 10.27 -31.37 38.23
N PHE A 220 8.96 -31.61 38.12
CA PHE A 220 8.18 -32.39 39.09
C PHE A 220 8.17 -33.90 38.81
N LEU A 221 8.66 -34.33 37.64
CA LEU A 221 8.84 -35.74 37.25
C LEU A 221 10.22 -36.26 37.67
#